data_AF-A0A9P6E2N9-F1
#
_entry.id   AF-A0A9P6E2N9-F1
#
_cell.length_a   1.000
_cell.length_b   1.000
_cell.length_c   1.000
_cell.angle_alpha   90.00
_cell.angle_beta   90.00
_cell.angle_gamma   90.00
#
_symmetry.space_group_name_H-M   'P 1'
#
loop_
_entity.id
_entity.type
_entity.pdbx_description
1 polymer ?
#
loop_
_entity_poly.entity_id
_entity_poly.type
_entity_poly.pdbx_seq_one_letter_code
_entity_poly.pdbx_strand_id
1 'polypeptide(L)'
;MQKTGFFENSNDVTIVNSHFVVNQGADPSATLRFLYKAIAKYAGNGHQDPSNCLAGTRTTALEEINERKHKTMEEENPEMIWLTGSAGSGKKTIAQTVYEQFKEEGLLVVQILFFCSTGCTNPKYFPLFIAYQLAEANHLFRASIEAVIQASPAVINAPIDVQLRRLVLEPIAETASRLPMVYVILDGLDESGVEEEQIQIIQLIQAIIMGQHLPL
;
A
#
# COMPACT_ATOMS: atom_id res chain seq x y z
N MET A 1 18.20 37.89 14.13
CA MET A 1 17.18 37.13 13.38
C MET A 1 17.73 36.96 11.97
N GLN A 2 18.38 35.82 11.69
CA GLN A 2 19.08 35.57 10.43
C GLN A 2 18.19 34.64 9.58
N LYS A 3 17.67 35.14 8.46
CA LYS A 3 16.99 34.30 7.46
C LYS A 3 18.04 33.91 6.44
N THR A 4 18.60 32.71 6.57
CA THR A 4 19.43 32.13 5.51
C THR A 4 18.52 31.46 4.49
N GLY A 5 18.33 32.10 3.34
CA GLY A 5 17.65 31.51 2.19
C GLY A 5 18.64 30.71 1.34
N PHE A 6 18.16 29.68 0.63
CA PHE A 6 19.00 28.86 -0.26
C PHE A 6 19.57 29.61 -1.49
N PHE A 7 19.11 30.84 -1.74
CA PHE A 7 19.50 31.65 -2.91
C PHE A 7 19.85 33.08 -2.50
N GLU A 8 20.75 33.23 -1.53
CA GLU A 8 21.28 34.56 -1.22
C GLU A 8 22.18 35.05 -2.37
N ASN A 9 21.89 36.25 -2.88
CA ASN A 9 22.58 36.93 -3.98
C ASN A 9 22.48 36.29 -5.38
N SER A 10 21.50 35.41 -5.64
CA SER A 10 21.26 34.91 -7.00
C SER A 10 20.45 35.91 -7.84
N ASN A 11 20.88 36.16 -9.08
CA ASN A 11 20.12 36.88 -10.12
C ASN A 11 19.84 35.94 -11.30
N ASP A 12 18.81 36.20 -12.10
CA ASP A 12 18.42 35.43 -13.30
C ASP A 12 18.06 33.94 -13.08
N VAL A 13 17.51 33.59 -11.91
CA VAL A 13 17.06 32.22 -11.63
C VAL A 13 15.68 31.98 -12.24
N THR A 14 15.61 31.14 -13.28
CA THR A 14 14.34 30.65 -13.83
C THR A 14 14.02 29.27 -13.27
N ILE A 15 12.98 29.17 -12.46
CA ILE A 15 12.48 27.92 -11.91
C ILE A 15 11.29 27.47 -12.76
N VAL A 16 11.46 26.39 -13.52
CA VAL A 16 10.38 25.80 -14.33
C VAL A 16 10.00 24.45 -13.72
N ASN A 17 8.71 24.18 -13.57
CA ASN A 17 8.16 22.91 -13.05
C ASN A 17 8.55 22.54 -11.60
N SER A 18 8.86 23.51 -10.73
CA SER A 18 9.15 23.19 -9.32
C SER A 18 7.91 23.06 -8.46
N HIS A 19 8.01 22.16 -7.47
CA HIS A 19 7.02 21.95 -6.43
C HIS A 19 7.64 22.35 -5.08
N PHE A 20 7.14 23.43 -4.48
CA PHE A 20 7.59 23.87 -3.16
C PHE A 20 6.79 23.12 -2.10
N VAL A 21 7.44 22.21 -1.38
CA VAL A 21 6.85 21.60 -0.18
C VAL A 21 7.14 22.53 0.99
N VAL A 22 6.11 23.21 1.49
CA VAL A 22 6.23 23.95 2.75
C VAL A 22 6.17 22.92 3.89
N ASN A 23 7.33 22.49 4.37
CA ASN A 23 7.42 21.73 5.62
C ASN A 23 7.02 22.65 6.77
N GLN A 24 5.73 22.73 7.08
CA GLN A 24 5.22 23.41 8.26
C GLN A 24 5.51 22.56 9.51
N GLY A 25 6.78 22.38 9.87
CA GLY A 25 7.21 21.88 11.19
C GLY A 25 6.61 20.57 11.72
N ALA A 26 5.82 19.85 10.94
CA ALA A 26 5.22 18.58 11.33
C ALA A 26 6.30 17.51 11.19
N ASP A 27 6.48 16.74 12.25
CA ASP A 27 7.40 15.61 12.29
C ASP A 27 6.88 14.53 11.33
N PRO A 28 7.54 14.27 10.17
CA PRO A 28 7.06 13.27 9.21
C PRO A 28 7.01 11.86 9.81
N SER A 29 7.70 11.64 10.94
CA SER A 29 7.62 10.39 11.69
C SER A 29 6.35 10.29 12.55
N ALA A 30 5.66 11.39 12.84
CA ALA A 30 4.45 11.40 13.65
C ALA A 30 3.28 10.70 12.94
N THR A 31 3.08 10.95 11.64
CA THR A 31 2.05 10.30 10.83
C THR A 31 2.29 8.79 10.73
N LEU A 32 3.52 8.38 10.41
CA LEU A 32 3.90 6.96 10.39
C LEU A 32 3.70 6.31 11.75
N ARG A 33 4.13 6.97 12.83
CA ARG A 33 3.92 6.48 14.21
C ARG A 33 2.44 6.40 14.57
N PHE A 34 1.62 7.32 14.08
CA PHE A 34 0.18 7.32 14.33
C PHE A 34 -0.50 6.13 13.63
N LEU A 35 -0.22 5.93 12.34
CA LEU A 35 -0.71 4.76 11.59
C LEU A 35 -0.17 3.46 12.19
N TYR A 36 1.13 3.38 12.48
CA TYR A 36 1.74 2.22 13.10
C TYR A 36 1.05 1.87 14.42
N LYS A 37 0.78 2.84 15.30
CA LYS A 37 0.05 2.60 16.55
C LYS A 37 -1.36 2.05 16.32
N ALA A 38 -2.05 2.50 15.27
CA ALA A 38 -3.39 2.00 14.94
C ALA A 38 -3.35 0.54 14.47
N ILE A 39 -2.33 0.15 13.71
CA ILE A 39 -2.20 -1.21 13.16
C ILE A 39 -1.39 -2.15 14.05
N ALA A 40 -0.54 -1.68 14.97
CA ALA A 40 0.41 -2.50 15.72
C ALA A 40 -0.23 -3.61 16.57
N LYS A 41 -1.47 -3.41 17.01
CA LYS A 41 -2.25 -4.45 17.72
C LYS A 41 -2.70 -5.59 16.80
N TYR A 42 -2.79 -5.31 15.51
CA TYR A 42 -3.32 -6.18 14.46
C TYR A 42 -2.25 -6.66 13.48
N ALA A 43 -1.08 -6.01 13.47
CA ALA A 43 0.13 -6.48 12.82
C ALA A 43 0.63 -7.65 13.66
N GLY A 44 0.19 -8.86 13.34
CA GLY A 44 0.57 -10.05 14.08
C GLY A 44 2.09 -10.11 14.24
N ASN A 45 2.56 -10.40 15.46
CA ASN A 45 3.99 -10.55 15.79
C ASN A 45 4.61 -11.82 15.16
N GLY A 46 4.01 -12.36 14.10
CA GLY A 46 4.45 -13.54 13.38
C GLY A 46 5.63 -13.24 12.47
N HIS A 47 6.77 -12.89 13.05
CA HIS A 47 8.07 -13.09 12.40
C HIS A 47 8.33 -14.59 12.25
N GLN A 48 7.56 -15.27 11.40
CA GLN A 48 8.16 -16.35 10.63
C GLN A 48 8.83 -15.62 9.49
N ASP A 49 10.17 -15.59 9.44
CA ASP A 49 10.90 -15.13 8.27
C ASP A 49 10.26 -15.80 7.05
N PRO A 50 9.50 -15.05 6.23
CA PRO A 50 8.76 -15.67 5.17
C PRO A 50 9.79 -16.15 4.16
N SER A 51 9.92 -17.47 4.03
CA SER A 51 10.91 -18.05 3.12
C SER A 51 10.44 -17.86 1.69
N ASN A 52 11.31 -17.35 0.82
CA ASN A 52 11.11 -17.35 -0.62
C ASN A 52 11.00 -18.79 -1.17
N CYS A 53 10.48 -18.91 -2.39
CA CYS A 53 10.49 -20.16 -3.14
C CYS A 53 11.93 -20.65 -3.28
N LEU A 54 12.12 -21.96 -3.08
CA LEU A 54 13.38 -22.59 -3.41
C LEU A 54 13.64 -22.46 -4.92
N ALA A 55 14.91 -22.28 -5.29
CA ALA A 55 15.30 -22.17 -6.69
C ALA A 55 14.76 -23.34 -7.53
N GLY A 56 14.22 -23.04 -8.71
CA GLY A 56 13.63 -24.03 -9.62
C GLY A 56 12.28 -24.59 -9.17
N THR A 57 11.65 -24.02 -8.14
CA THR A 57 10.30 -24.42 -7.72
C THR A 57 9.26 -23.35 -8.03
N ARG A 58 8.03 -23.77 -8.31
CA ARG A 58 6.85 -22.88 -8.50
C ARG A 58 7.06 -21.88 -9.65
N THR A 59 7.97 -22.22 -10.57
CA THR A 59 8.38 -21.38 -11.70
C THR A 59 7.21 -20.99 -12.56
N THR A 60 6.33 -21.95 -12.91
CA THR A 60 5.15 -21.67 -13.73
C THR A 60 4.24 -20.60 -13.12
N ALA A 61 4.02 -20.64 -11.80
CA ALA A 61 3.19 -19.62 -11.13
C ALA A 61 3.88 -18.25 -11.09
N LEU A 62 5.20 -18.23 -10.84
CA LEU A 62 5.99 -17.00 -10.83
C LEU A 62 6.10 -16.38 -12.23
N GLU A 63 6.23 -17.20 -13.27
CA GLU A 63 6.26 -16.79 -14.68
C GLU A 63 4.91 -16.17 -15.07
N GLU A 64 3.79 -16.82 -14.77
CA GLU A 64 2.45 -16.30 -15.07
C GLU A 64 2.19 -14.94 -14.39
N ILE A 65 2.58 -14.79 -13.12
CA ILE A 65 2.42 -13.53 -12.40
C ILE A 65 3.27 -12.42 -13.02
N ASN A 66 4.50 -12.73 -13.43
CA ASN A 66 5.37 -11.75 -14.08
C ASN A 66 4.87 -11.36 -15.48
N GLU A 67 4.36 -12.31 -16.26
CA GLU A 67 3.74 -12.03 -17.57
C GLU A 67 2.55 -11.08 -17.42
N ARG A 68 1.66 -11.34 -16.46
CA ARG A 68 0.52 -10.45 -16.17
C ARG A 68 0.98 -9.06 -15.71
N LYS A 69 1.97 -9.00 -14.82
CA LYS A 69 2.60 -7.73 -14.41
C LYS A 69 3.04 -6.90 -15.61
N HIS A 70 3.76 -7.50 -16.56
CA HIS A 70 4.22 -6.80 -17.77
C HIS A 70 3.06 -6.28 -18.61
N LYS A 71 2.03 -7.10 -18.84
CA LYS A 71 0.85 -6.69 -19.58
C LYS A 71 0.10 -5.52 -18.92
N THR A 72 -0.11 -5.58 -17.60
CA THR A 72 -0.75 -4.51 -16.82
C THR A 72 0.02 -3.19 -16.94
N MET A 73 1.36 -3.24 -16.94
CA MET A 73 2.19 -2.03 -17.13
C MET A 73 2.09 -1.47 -18.54
N GLU A 74 2.07 -2.32 -19.57
CA GLU A 74 1.99 -1.89 -20.98
C GLU A 74 0.62 -1.33 -21.36
N GLU A 75 -0.45 -1.93 -20.85
CA GLU A 75 -1.83 -1.56 -21.18
C GLU A 75 -2.44 -0.54 -20.19
N GLU A 76 -1.71 -0.18 -19.13
CA GLU A 76 -2.20 0.62 -17.98
C GLU A 76 -3.54 0.08 -17.41
N ASN A 77 -3.74 -1.24 -17.49
CA ASN A 77 -5.00 -1.88 -17.16
C ASN A 77 -4.84 -2.73 -15.88
N PRO A 78 -5.35 -2.26 -14.72
CA PRO A 78 -5.22 -2.99 -13.46
C PRO A 78 -5.91 -4.36 -13.53
N GLU A 79 -5.28 -5.38 -12.96
CA GLU A 79 -5.80 -6.75 -12.95
C GLU A 79 -5.78 -7.34 -11.54
N MET A 80 -6.75 -8.22 -11.25
CA MET A 80 -6.76 -9.05 -10.04
C MET A 80 -6.33 -10.48 -10.37
N ILE A 81 -5.30 -10.98 -9.70
CA ILE A 81 -4.79 -12.34 -9.85
C ILE A 81 -5.16 -13.16 -8.61
N TRP A 82 -5.78 -14.32 -8.80
CA TRP A 82 -6.14 -15.25 -7.73
C TRP A 82 -5.16 -16.42 -7.69
N LEU A 83 -4.42 -16.56 -6.59
CA LEU A 83 -3.57 -17.72 -6.34
C LEU A 83 -4.31 -18.72 -5.44
N THR A 84 -4.78 -19.82 -6.01
CA THR A 84 -5.55 -20.85 -5.29
C THR A 84 -4.78 -22.17 -5.22
N GLY A 85 -5.11 -23.02 -4.23
CA GLY A 85 -4.46 -24.32 -4.05
C GLY A 85 -4.68 -24.89 -2.66
N SER A 86 -4.35 -26.17 -2.47
CA SER A 86 -4.51 -26.86 -1.18
C SER A 86 -3.65 -26.26 -0.06
N ALA A 87 -4.01 -26.57 1.20
CA ALA A 87 -3.17 -26.24 2.34
C ALA A 87 -1.78 -26.87 2.17
N GLY A 88 -0.71 -26.11 2.47
CA GLY A 88 0.67 -26.56 2.30
C GLY A 88 1.21 -26.52 0.87
N SER A 89 0.45 -26.04 -0.12
CA SER A 89 0.95 -25.93 -1.51
C SER A 89 2.04 -24.85 -1.70
N GLY A 90 2.24 -23.98 -0.70
CA GLY A 90 3.25 -22.93 -0.72
C GLY A 90 2.76 -21.59 -1.28
N LYS A 91 1.44 -21.30 -1.23
CA LYS A 91 0.87 -20.02 -1.70
C LYS A 91 1.53 -18.80 -1.04
N LYS A 92 1.67 -18.81 0.28
CA LYS A 92 2.39 -17.78 1.05
C LYS A 92 3.84 -17.61 0.58
N THR A 93 4.54 -18.72 0.32
CA THR A 93 5.91 -18.73 -0.21
C THR A 93 5.99 -18.07 -1.59
N ILE A 94 5.01 -18.32 -2.48
CA ILE A 94 4.91 -17.65 -3.78
C ILE A 94 4.65 -16.15 -3.58
N ALA A 95 3.66 -15.78 -2.76
CA ALA A 95 3.32 -14.39 -2.47
C ALA A 95 4.51 -13.61 -1.89
N GLN A 96 5.30 -14.22 -1.01
CA GLN A 96 6.54 -13.62 -0.50
C GLN A 96 7.57 -13.43 -1.62
N THR A 97 7.78 -14.45 -2.45
CA THR A 97 8.76 -14.38 -3.53
C THR A 97 8.42 -13.26 -4.51
N VAL A 98 7.14 -13.12 -4.86
CA VAL A 98 6.63 -12.04 -5.72
C VAL A 98 6.86 -10.68 -5.06
N TYR A 99 6.56 -10.55 -3.77
CA TYR A 99 6.81 -9.32 -3.02
C TYR A 99 8.28 -8.90 -3.08
N GLU A 100 9.21 -9.81 -2.77
CA GLU A 100 10.65 -9.50 -2.81
C GLU A 100 11.13 -9.20 -4.23
N GLN A 101 10.68 -9.95 -5.25
CA GLN A 101 11.01 -9.66 -6.65
C GLN A 101 10.56 -8.26 -7.06
N PHE A 102 9.32 -7.87 -6.75
CA PHE A 102 8.78 -6.56 -7.14
C PHE A 102 9.51 -5.43 -6.41
N LYS A 103 9.86 -5.66 -5.14
CA LYS A 103 10.65 -4.71 -4.35
C LYS A 103 12.08 -4.55 -4.90
N GLU A 104 12.73 -5.64 -5.30
CA GLU A 104 14.05 -5.64 -5.94
C GLU A 104 14.03 -4.92 -7.30
N GLU A 105 12.94 -5.03 -8.05
CA GLU A 105 12.69 -4.29 -9.29
C GLU A 105 12.39 -2.79 -9.07
N GLY A 106 12.26 -2.35 -7.82
CA GLY A 106 11.94 -0.96 -7.47
C GLY A 106 10.45 -0.59 -7.66
N LEU A 107 9.57 -1.59 -7.78
CA LEU A 107 8.13 -1.37 -7.87
C LEU A 107 7.56 -1.02 -6.50
N LEU A 108 6.49 -0.22 -6.51
CA LEU A 108 5.78 0.12 -5.29
C LEU A 108 4.83 -1.02 -4.93
N VAL A 109 5.28 -1.89 -4.04
CA VAL A 109 4.55 -3.09 -3.62
C VAL A 109 4.18 -3.03 -2.14
N VAL A 110 2.95 -3.41 -1.84
CA VAL A 110 2.36 -3.52 -0.50
C VAL A 110 1.96 -4.96 -0.27
N GLN A 111 2.28 -5.50 0.92
CA GLN A 111 1.90 -6.86 1.30
C GLN A 111 1.07 -6.84 2.58
N ILE A 112 -0.06 -7.54 2.57
CA ILE A 112 -0.92 -7.71 3.74
C ILE A 112 -1.07 -9.20 4.01
N LEU A 113 -0.68 -9.59 5.22
CA LEU A 113 -0.85 -10.94 5.72
C LEU A 113 -2.07 -10.96 6.64
N PHE A 114 -3.14 -11.62 6.19
CA PHE A 114 -4.37 -11.80 6.94
C PHE A 114 -4.28 -12.96 7.94
N PHE A 115 -3.39 -13.93 7.68
CA PHE A 115 -3.13 -15.07 8.56
C PHE A 115 -1.93 -14.82 9.50
N CYS A 116 -2.17 -14.88 10.82
CA CYS A 116 -1.12 -14.93 11.84
C CYS A 116 -1.50 -15.80 13.03
N SER A 117 -0.54 -16.57 13.54
CA SER A 117 -0.68 -17.45 14.72
C SER A 117 -0.98 -16.75 16.05
N THR A 118 -0.83 -15.42 16.14
CA THR A 118 -0.96 -14.65 17.40
C THR A 118 -1.85 -13.42 17.30
N GLY A 119 -2.66 -13.31 16.25
CA GLY A 119 -3.61 -12.21 16.08
C GLY A 119 -3.83 -11.92 14.60
N CYS A 120 -5.01 -12.23 14.11
CA CYS A 120 -5.35 -11.99 12.71
C CYS A 120 -5.34 -10.48 12.43
N THR A 121 -4.82 -10.08 11.27
CA THR A 121 -5.11 -8.76 10.73
C THR A 121 -6.62 -8.68 10.55
N ASN A 122 -7.28 -7.81 11.30
CA ASN A 122 -8.72 -7.64 11.14
C ASN A 122 -8.95 -6.96 9.77
N PRO A 123 -9.77 -7.58 8.88
CA PRO A 123 -10.11 -7.04 7.56
C PRO A 123 -10.38 -5.53 7.54
N LYS A 124 -11.04 -5.01 8.59
CA LYS A 124 -11.39 -3.59 8.70
C LYS A 124 -10.20 -2.63 8.65
N TYR A 125 -8.99 -3.08 8.99
CA TYR A 125 -7.80 -2.23 9.02
C TYR A 125 -6.92 -2.37 7.77
N PHE A 126 -7.30 -3.18 6.78
CA PHE A 126 -6.51 -3.30 5.56
C PHE A 126 -6.21 -1.95 4.89
N PRO A 127 -7.11 -0.94 4.88
CA PRO A 127 -6.76 0.36 4.30
C PRO A 127 -5.65 1.08 5.07
N LEU A 128 -5.60 0.92 6.40
CA LEU A 128 -4.53 1.48 7.23
C LEU A 128 -3.19 0.79 6.96
N PHE A 129 -3.19 -0.53 6.74
CA PHE A 129 -1.98 -1.26 6.35
C PHE A 129 -1.42 -0.78 5.01
N ILE A 130 -2.30 -0.55 4.02
CA ILE A 130 -1.89 0.01 2.73
C ILE A 130 -1.34 1.42 2.91
N ALA A 131 -2.10 2.30 3.59
CA ALA A 131 -1.69 3.68 3.81
C ALA A 131 -0.35 3.77 4.55
N TYR A 132 -0.12 2.92 5.55
CA TYR A 132 1.14 2.85 6.27
C TYR A 132 2.31 2.46 5.36
N GLN A 133 2.19 1.34 4.63
CA GLN A 133 3.27 0.84 3.77
C GLN A 133 3.57 1.80 2.60
N LEU A 134 2.54 2.40 1.99
CA LEU A 134 2.74 3.41 0.94
C LEU A 134 3.39 4.68 1.47
N ALA A 135 3.00 5.14 2.67
CA ALA A 135 3.62 6.30 3.29
C ALA A 135 5.07 6.01 3.72
N GLU A 136 5.39 4.79 4.12
CA GLU A 136 6.76 4.38 4.41
C GLU A 136 7.62 4.43 3.13
N ALA A 137 7.11 3.87 2.03
CA ALA A 137 7.81 3.77 0.75
C ALA A 137 7.87 5.08 -0.05
N ASN A 138 6.88 5.97 0.05
CA ASN A 138 6.78 7.17 -0.78
C ASN A 138 6.49 8.44 0.04
N HIS A 139 7.39 9.42 -0.05
CA HIS A 139 7.30 10.67 0.71
C HIS A 139 6.20 11.62 0.21
N LEU A 140 5.84 11.60 -1.08
CA LEU A 140 4.75 12.42 -1.62
C LEU A 140 3.41 11.90 -1.13
N PHE A 141 3.22 10.57 -1.20
CA PHE A 141 2.06 9.91 -0.63
C PHE A 141 1.97 10.19 0.88
N ARG A 142 3.10 10.11 1.61
CA ARG A 142 3.17 10.46 3.04
C ARG A 142 2.67 11.88 3.32
N ALA A 143 3.08 12.85 2.53
CA ALA A 143 2.67 14.24 2.72
C ALA A 143 1.15 14.43 2.48
N SER A 144 0.58 13.74 1.49
CA SER A 144 -0.87 13.78 1.24
C SER A 144 -1.66 13.17 2.40
N ILE A 145 -1.29 11.97 2.88
CA ILE A 145 -1.98 11.36 4.02
C ILE A 145 -1.82 12.15 5.32
N GLU A 146 -0.69 12.85 5.48
CA GLU A 146 -0.44 13.69 6.64
C GLU A 146 -1.43 14.86 6.69
N ALA A 147 -1.72 15.49 5.56
CA ALA A 147 -2.76 16.52 5.47
C ALA A 147 -4.14 15.96 5.84
N VAL A 148 -4.47 14.75 5.37
CA VAL A 148 -5.74 14.08 5.70
C VAL A 148 -5.87 13.81 7.20
N ILE A 149 -4.82 13.25 7.81
CA ILE A 149 -4.80 12.89 9.24
C ILE A 149 -4.80 14.15 10.12
N GLN A 150 -4.07 15.20 9.74
CA GLN A 150 -4.09 16.47 10.46
C GLN A 150 -5.48 17.13 10.42
N ALA A 151 -6.17 17.05 9.29
CA ALA A 151 -7.52 17.60 9.14
C ALA A 151 -8.58 16.77 9.89
N SER A 152 -8.45 15.44 9.93
CA SER A 152 -9.40 14.56 10.63
C SER A 152 -8.71 13.29 11.16
N PRO A 153 -8.14 13.33 12.38
CA PRO A 153 -7.52 12.16 12.99
C PRO A 153 -8.49 10.99 13.19
N ALA A 154 -9.80 11.27 13.29
CA ALA A 154 -10.84 10.26 13.48
C ALA A 154 -11.03 9.34 12.26
N VAL A 155 -10.46 9.69 11.10
CA VAL A 155 -10.55 8.90 9.86
C VAL A 155 -10.08 7.46 10.03
N ILE A 156 -9.13 7.18 10.94
CA ILE A 156 -8.63 5.81 11.20
C ILE A 156 -9.67 4.88 11.84
N ASN A 157 -10.78 5.45 12.36
CA ASN A 157 -11.89 4.72 12.95
C ASN A 157 -13.16 4.79 12.08
N ALA A 158 -13.06 5.39 10.88
CA ALA A 158 -14.19 5.50 9.96
C ALA A 158 -14.56 4.12 9.37
N PRO A 159 -15.73 4.00 8.70
CA PRO A 159 -16.03 2.83 7.87
C PRO A 159 -14.92 2.53 6.86
N ILE A 160 -14.77 1.24 6.51
CA ILE A 160 -13.65 0.72 5.70
C ILE A 160 -13.55 1.38 4.31
N ASP A 161 -14.69 1.66 3.68
CA ASP A 161 -14.84 2.39 2.42
C ASP A 161 -14.35 3.84 2.55
N VAL A 162 -14.69 4.52 3.65
CA VAL A 162 -14.22 5.87 3.95
C VAL A 162 -12.71 5.87 4.21
N GLN A 163 -12.19 4.90 4.96
CA GLN A 163 -10.75 4.76 5.19
C GLN A 163 -10.01 4.55 3.87
N LEU A 164 -10.48 3.61 3.04
CA LEU A 164 -9.89 3.28 1.75
C LEU A 164 -9.88 4.49 0.82
N ARG A 165 -11.00 5.22 0.72
CA ARG A 165 -11.06 6.43 -0.08
C ARG A 165 -10.09 7.50 0.42
N ARG A 166 -10.18 7.87 1.70
CA ARG A 166 -9.49 9.04 2.27
C ARG A 166 -8.00 8.81 2.52
N LEU A 167 -7.61 7.59 2.84
CA LEU A 167 -6.23 7.27 3.23
C LEU A 167 -5.43 6.58 2.12
N VAL A 168 -6.08 6.08 1.07
CA VAL A 168 -5.41 5.37 -0.03
C VAL A 168 -5.74 6.01 -1.38
N LEU A 169 -7.01 6.02 -1.80
CA LEU A 169 -7.35 6.39 -3.18
C LEU A 169 -7.18 7.88 -3.48
N GLU A 170 -7.69 8.77 -2.62
CA GLU A 170 -7.51 10.22 -2.80
C GLU A 170 -6.03 10.59 -2.76
N PRO A 171 -5.22 10.12 -1.79
CA PRO A 171 -3.77 10.35 -1.81
C PRO A 171 -3.05 9.78 -3.05
N ILE A 172 -3.44 8.58 -3.53
CA ILE A 172 -2.90 8.04 -4.79
C ILE A 172 -3.25 8.99 -5.94
N ALA A 173 -4.51 9.42 -6.05
CA ALA A 173 -4.96 10.30 -7.13
C ALA A 173 -4.24 11.66 -7.12
N GLU A 174 -4.06 12.26 -5.95
CA GLU A 174 -3.32 13.53 -5.78
C GLU A 174 -1.85 13.41 -6.20
N THR A 175 -1.26 12.23 -6.03
CA THR A 175 0.14 11.98 -6.33
C THR A 175 0.35 11.11 -7.57
N ALA A 176 -0.72 10.81 -8.33
CA ALA A 176 -0.74 9.84 -9.43
C ALA A 176 0.23 10.19 -10.57
N SER A 177 0.44 11.48 -10.83
CA SER A 177 1.43 11.93 -11.83
C SER A 177 2.88 11.57 -11.48
N ARG A 178 3.13 11.13 -10.24
CA ARG A 178 4.46 10.84 -9.68
C ARG A 178 4.52 9.52 -8.90
N LEU A 179 3.39 8.84 -8.75
CA LEU A 179 3.34 7.51 -8.17
C LEU A 179 3.40 6.48 -9.29
N PRO A 180 4.34 5.53 -9.22
CA PRO A 180 4.26 4.37 -10.10
C PRO A 180 3.02 3.55 -9.74
N MET A 181 2.69 2.59 -10.61
CA MET A 181 1.66 1.60 -10.33
C MET A 181 1.91 0.91 -8.98
N VAL A 182 0.84 0.77 -8.19
CA VAL A 182 0.88 0.15 -6.87
C VAL A 182 0.45 -1.31 -6.99
N TYR A 183 1.30 -2.22 -6.54
CA TYR A 183 0.98 -3.65 -6.45
C TYR A 183 0.56 -4.00 -5.03
N VAL A 184 -0.59 -4.66 -4.87
CA VAL A 184 -1.12 -5.06 -3.56
C VAL A 184 -1.23 -6.58 -3.51
N ILE A 185 -0.51 -7.19 -2.57
CA ILE A 185 -0.52 -8.63 -2.33
C ILE A 185 -1.30 -8.90 -1.05
N LEU A 186 -2.38 -9.68 -1.17
CA LEU A 186 -3.22 -10.09 -0.04
C LEU A 186 -3.08 -11.59 0.17
N ASP A 187 -2.48 -12.00 1.29
CA ASP A 187 -2.26 -13.42 1.62
C ASP A 187 -3.13 -13.86 2.80
N GLY A 188 -3.87 -14.96 2.62
CA GLY A 188 -4.73 -15.55 3.65
C GLY A 188 -6.04 -14.79 3.92
N LEU A 189 -6.58 -14.05 2.95
CA LEU A 189 -7.84 -13.32 3.11
C LEU A 189 -9.00 -14.26 3.50
N ASP A 190 -9.04 -15.45 2.92
CA ASP A 190 -10.00 -16.52 3.20
C ASP A 190 -9.93 -17.05 4.64
N GLU A 191 -8.80 -16.83 5.32
CA GLU A 191 -8.54 -17.24 6.69
C GLU A 191 -8.73 -16.08 7.70
N SER A 192 -9.41 -14.99 7.30
CA SER A 192 -9.57 -13.79 8.14
C SER A 192 -11.00 -13.27 8.27
N GLY A 193 -11.31 -12.70 9.44
CA GLY A 193 -12.62 -12.12 9.73
C GLY A 193 -13.78 -13.09 9.54
N VAL A 194 -14.96 -12.54 9.28
CA VAL A 194 -16.15 -13.28 8.83
C VAL A 194 -16.32 -13.16 7.32
N GLU A 195 -17.09 -14.06 6.71
CA GLU A 195 -17.29 -14.11 5.25
C GLU A 195 -17.75 -12.76 4.68
N GLU A 196 -18.62 -12.03 5.37
CA GLU A 196 -19.10 -10.72 4.93
C GLU A 196 -17.97 -9.69 4.83
N GLU A 197 -17.00 -9.73 5.74
CA GLU A 197 -15.85 -8.82 5.72
C GLU A 197 -14.90 -9.17 4.56
N GLN A 198 -14.70 -10.46 4.28
CA GLN A 198 -13.91 -10.93 3.14
C GLN A 198 -14.54 -10.48 1.81
N ILE A 199 -15.85 -10.69 1.66
CA ILE A 199 -16.61 -10.26 0.48
C ILE A 199 -16.52 -8.74 0.31
N GLN A 200 -16.67 -7.98 1.41
CA GLN A 200 -16.57 -6.53 1.35
C GLN A 200 -15.21 -6.05 0.83
N ILE A 201 -14.10 -6.65 1.27
CA ILE A 201 -12.76 -6.32 0.75
C ILE A 201 -12.68 -6.59 -0.75
N ILE A 202 -13.13 -7.76 -1.20
CA ILE A 202 -13.09 -8.16 -2.62
C ILE A 202 -13.90 -7.18 -3.47
N GLN A 203 -15.10 -6.80 -3.03
CA GLN A 203 -15.96 -5.84 -3.72
C GLN A 203 -15.31 -4.45 -3.83
N LEU A 204 -14.66 -3.98 -2.77
CA LEU A 204 -13.96 -2.70 -2.77
C LEU A 204 -12.78 -2.72 -3.76
N ILE A 205 -11.99 -3.79 -3.78
CA ILE A 205 -10.86 -3.95 -4.72
C ILE A 205 -11.37 -4.01 -6.15
N GLN A 206 -12.44 -4.76 -6.40
CA GLN A 206 -13.05 -4.87 -7.72
C GLN A 206 -13.58 -3.51 -8.19
N ALA A 207 -14.22 -2.74 -7.32
CA ALA A 207 -14.68 -1.39 -7.64
C ALA A 207 -13.51 -0.46 -8.02
N ILE A 208 -12.39 -0.54 -7.29
CA ILE A 208 -11.17 0.22 -7.61
C ILE A 208 -10.62 -0.15 -8.99
N ILE A 209 -10.47 -1.44 -9.26
CA ILE A 209 -9.93 -1.95 -10.53
C ILE A 209 -10.84 -1.55 -11.71
N MET A 210 -12.16 -1.58 -11.52
CA MET A 210 -13.14 -1.18 -12.54
C MET A 210 -13.29 0.34 -12.70
N GLY A 211 -12.55 1.15 -11.93
CA GLY A 211 -12.69 2.61 -11.93
C GLY A 211 -14.07 3.08 -11.46
N GLN A 212 -14.79 2.26 -10.69
CA GLN A 212 -16.09 2.62 -10.14
C GLN A 212 -15.91 3.54 -8.94
N HIS A 213 -16.86 4.47 -8.75
CA HIS A 213 -16.90 5.27 -7.53
C HIS A 213 -17.27 4.37 -6.35
N LEU A 214 -16.45 4.38 -5.30
CA LEU A 214 -16.77 3.69 -4.05
C LEU A 214 -18.14 4.18 -3.51
N PRO A 215 -19.03 3.27 -3.08
CA PRO A 215 -20.33 3.64 -2.51
C PRO A 215 -20.12 4.43 -1.20
N LEU A 216 -20.95 5.49 -1.03
CA LEU A 216 -20.96 6.40 0.12
C LEU A 216 -21.75 5.85 1.30
#